data_AF-A0A8I1S7Q0-F1
#
_entry.id   AF-A0A8I1S7Q0-F1
#
_cell.length_a   1.000
_cell.length_b   1.000
_cell.length_c   1.000
_cell.angle_alpha   90.00
_cell.angle_beta   90.00
_cell.angle_gamma   90.00
#
_symmetry.space_group_name_H-M   'P 1'
#
loop_
_entity.id
_entity.type
_entity.pdbx_description
1 polymer ?
#
loop_
_entity_poly.entity_id
_entity_poly.type
_entity_poly.pdbx_seq_one_letter_code
_entity_poly.pdbx_strand_id
1 'polypeptide(L)' 'MSRYPLDAHAWLWAQADRMQRSRTTALGIELAHTLRVADLPDHHRDPFDRMIIAQAQILDIPIITADARFNDYDVTVIAA' A
#
# COMPACT_ATOMS: atom_id res chain seq x y z
N MET A 1 23.98 -19.01 8.82
CA MET A 1 23.44 -17.92 7.97
C MET A 1 22.86 -18.57 6.70
N SER A 2 21.76 -19.35 6.70
CA SER A 2 20.34 -19.11 7.04
C SER A 2 19.73 -17.93 6.24
N ARG A 3 18.71 -18.05 5.39
CA ARG A 3 18.02 -19.18 4.74
C ARG A 3 17.10 -18.54 3.67
N TYR A 4 17.57 -18.36 2.43
CA TYR A 4 16.70 -17.92 1.33
C TYR A 4 16.52 -19.09 0.35
N PRO A 5 15.30 -19.64 0.20
CA PRO A 5 15.01 -20.61 -0.86
C PRO A 5 15.04 -19.91 -2.23
N LEU A 6 15.59 -20.61 -3.22
CA LEU A 6 15.86 -20.13 -4.58
C LEU A 6 14.65 -20.22 -5.54
N ASP A 7 13.41 -20.20 -5.04
CA ASP A 7 12.22 -20.26 -5.88
C ASP A 7 11.30 -19.04 -5.66
N ALA A 8 11.29 -18.14 -6.64
CA ALA A 8 10.36 -17.00 -6.68
C ALA A 8 8.88 -17.42 -6.59
N HIS A 9 8.57 -18.68 -6.92
CA HIS A 9 7.25 -19.27 -6.75
C HIS A 9 6.86 -19.43 -5.27
N ALA A 10 7.75 -19.81 -4.35
CA ALA A 10 7.39 -19.94 -2.92
C ALA A 10 7.03 -18.60 -2.26
N TRP A 11 7.66 -17.50 -2.70
CA TRP A 11 7.38 -16.15 -2.19
C TRP A 11 5.97 -15.68 -2.52
N LEU A 12 5.50 -15.93 -3.74
CA LEU A 12 4.14 -15.57 -4.15
C LEU A 12 3.07 -16.36 -3.39
N TRP A 13 3.34 -17.61 -3.02
CA TRP A 13 2.39 -18.47 -2.30
C TRP A 13 2.38 -18.19 -0.79
N ALA A 14 3.52 -17.76 -0.22
CA ALA A 14 3.58 -17.32 1.18
C ALA A 14 2.79 -16.02 1.42
N GLN A 15 2.73 -15.10 0.45
CA GLN A 15 1.93 -13.86 0.56
C GLN A 15 0.42 -14.14 0.55
N ALA A 16 -0.02 -15.12 -0.23
CA ALA A 16 -1.43 -15.53 -0.31
C ALA A 16 -1.97 -16.00 1.05
N ASP A 17 -1.15 -16.71 1.84
CA ASP A 17 -1.52 -17.19 3.18
C ASP A 17 -1.82 -16.05 4.16
N ARG A 18 -1.06 -14.93 4.10
CA ARG A 18 -1.33 -13.77 4.97
C ARG A 18 -2.67 -13.11 4.66
N MET A 19 -2.94 -12.86 3.39
CA MET A 19 -4.17 -12.21 2.94
C MET A 19 -5.41 -13.06 3.22
N GLN A 20 -5.29 -14.39 3.09
CA GLN A 20 -6.36 -15.32 3.48
C GLN A 20 -6.68 -15.26 4.97
N ARG A 21 -5.64 -15.23 5.83
CA ARG A 21 -5.83 -15.17 7.29
C ARG A 21 -6.44 -13.85 7.75
N SER A 22 -6.06 -12.73 7.13
CA SER A 22 -6.62 -11.40 7.43
C SER A 22 -7.94 -11.10 6.71
N ARG A 23 -8.41 -12.00 5.83
CA ARG A 23 -9.60 -11.80 4.98
C ARG A 23 -9.53 -10.52 4.15
N THR A 24 -8.34 -10.20 3.66
CA THR A 24 -8.08 -9.04 2.81
C THR A 24 -7.88 -9.48 1.37
N THR A 25 -8.27 -8.63 0.42
CA THR A 25 -7.97 -8.83 -1.00
C THR A 25 -6.96 -7.78 -1.47
N ALA A 26 -6.26 -8.06 -2.57
CA ALA A 26 -5.33 -7.11 -3.17
C ALA A 26 -6.13 -6.08 -3.97
N LEU A 27 -5.71 -4.81 -3.89
CA LEU A 27 -6.15 -3.76 -4.78
C LEU A 27 -5.11 -3.56 -5.88
N GLY A 28 -5.58 -3.62 -7.13
CA GLY A 28 -4.73 -3.38 -8.29
C GLY A 28 -4.31 -1.91 -8.37
N ILE A 29 -3.10 -1.66 -8.87
CA ILE A 29 -2.68 -0.30 -9.22
C ILE A 29 -3.13 -0.04 -10.66
N GLU A 30 -3.97 0.96 -10.84
CA GLU A 30 -4.41 1.45 -12.15
C GLU A 30 -3.65 2.72 -12.54
N LEU A 31 -3.67 3.06 -13.83
CA LEU A 31 -3.06 4.27 -14.37
C LEU A 31 -3.58 5.54 -13.68
N ALA A 32 -4.85 5.57 -13.27
CA ALA A 32 -5.41 6.70 -12.54
C ALA A 32 -4.68 6.97 -11.21
N HIS A 33 -4.29 5.92 -10.49
CA HIS A 33 -3.54 6.05 -9.23
C HIS A 33 -2.14 6.64 -9.49
N THR A 34 -1.46 6.18 -10.56
CA THR A 34 -0.11 6.66 -10.88
C THR A 34 -0.10 8.11 -11.35
N LEU A 35 -1.11 8.53 -12.12
CA LEU A 35 -1.27 9.94 -12.51
C LEU A 35 -1.54 10.82 -11.28
N ARG A 36 -2.38 10.36 -10.35
CA ARG A 36 -2.70 11.09 -9.13
C ARG A 36 -1.47 11.37 -8.25
N VAL A 37 -0.47 10.49 -8.25
CA VAL A 37 0.79 10.69 -7.48
C VAL A 37 1.51 11.99 -7.87
N ALA A 38 1.41 12.43 -9.14
CA ALA A 38 2.06 13.64 -9.62
C ALA A 38 1.51 14.92 -8.97
N ASP A 39 0.25 14.89 -8.53
CA ASP A 39 -0.44 16.02 -7.91
C ASP A 39 -0.34 16.02 -6.37
N LEU A 40 0.31 15.00 -5.79
CA LEU A 40 0.42 14.89 -4.34
C LEU A 40 1.45 15.88 -3.77
N PRO A 41 1.14 16.56 -2.65
CA PRO A 41 2.12 17.29 -1.86
C PRO A 41 3.33 16.43 -1.48
N ASP A 42 4.49 17.06 -1.35
CA ASP A 42 5.76 16.38 -1.10
C ASP A 42 6.01 16.10 0.40
N HIS A 43 5.19 15.24 1.00
CA HIS A 43 5.36 14.81 2.41
C HIS A 43 6.05 13.45 2.56
N HIS A 44 5.89 12.51 1.61
CA HIS A 44 6.63 11.24 1.58
C HIS A 44 7.64 11.18 0.44
N ARG A 45 8.82 10.60 0.75
CA ARG A 45 9.86 10.28 -0.25
C ARG A 45 9.67 8.90 -0.87
N ASP A 46 9.01 7.98 -0.18
CA ASP A 46 8.76 6.65 -0.70
C ASP A 46 7.68 6.70 -1.79
N PRO A 47 7.96 6.29 -3.03
CA PRO A 47 6.98 6.30 -4.10
C PRO A 47 5.79 5.35 -3.84
N PHE A 48 5.96 4.30 -3.03
CA PHE A 48 4.87 3.38 -2.69
C PHE A 48 3.92 3.97 -1.64
N ASP A 49 4.41 4.70 -0.64
CA ASP A 49 3.54 5.42 0.29
C ASP A 49 2.67 6.43 -0.46
N ARG A 50 3.28 7.16 -1.40
CA ARG A 50 2.57 8.08 -2.29
C ARG A 50 1.53 7.35 -3.15
N MET A 51 1.84 6.15 -3.63
CA MET A 51 0.88 5.33 -4.39
C MET A 51 -0.32 4.90 -3.53
N ILE A 52 -0.09 4.49 -2.27
CA ILE A 52 -1.14 4.12 -1.33
C ILE A 52 -2.06 5.31 -1.06
N ILE A 53 -1.48 6.50 -0.84
CA ILE A 53 -2.23 7.76 -0.66
C ILE A 53 -3.06 8.06 -1.91
N ALA A 54 -2.45 8.02 -3.10
CA ALA A 54 -3.15 8.29 -4.35
C ALA A 54 -4.31 7.32 -4.59
N GLN A 55 -4.11 6.02 -4.32
CA GLN A 55 -5.15 5.01 -4.43
C GLN A 55 -6.29 5.28 -3.42
N ALA A 56 -5.98 5.62 -2.17
CA ALA A 56 -6.98 5.94 -1.16
C ALA A 56 -7.83 7.16 -1.54
N GLN A 57 -7.22 8.20 -2.11
CA GLN A 57 -7.94 9.39 -2.60
C GLN A 57 -8.85 9.09 -3.79
N ILE A 58 -8.41 8.26 -4.73
CA ILE A 58 -9.21 7.92 -5.93
C ILE A 58 -10.36 6.99 -5.58
N LEU A 59 -10.14 6.04 -4.66
CA LEU A 59 -11.15 5.05 -4.27
C LEU A 59 -12.03 5.50 -3.10
N ASP A 60 -11.73 6.65 -2.49
CA ASP A 60 -12.40 7.18 -1.29
C ASP A 60 -12.47 6.16 -0.15
N ILE A 61 -11.32 5.56 0.19
CA ILE A 61 -11.18 4.54 1.24
C ILE A 61 -10.19 4.95 2.32
N PRO A 62 -10.39 4.53 3.58
CA PRO A 62 -9.45 4.83 4.66
C PRO A 62 -8.17 4.00 4.57
N ILE A 63 -7.08 4.53 5.11
CA ILE A 63 -5.79 3.85 5.26
C ILE A 63 -5.59 3.44 6.71
N ILE A 64 -5.30 2.16 6.95
CA ILE A 64 -4.84 1.66 8.26
C ILE A 64 -3.32 1.65 8.28
N THR A 65 -2.70 2.44 9.15
CA THR A 65 -1.23 2.54 9.24
C THR A 65 -0.76 2.93 10.64
N ALA A 66 0.47 2.55 10.97
CA ALA A 66 1.19 3.05 12.13
C ALA A 66 1.94 4.38 11.83
N ASP A 67 2.03 4.77 10.56
CA ASP A 67 2.69 6.01 10.16
C ASP A 67 1.71 7.20 10.20
N ALA A 68 1.89 8.07 11.19
CA ALA A 68 1.06 9.25 11.38
C ALA A 68 1.20 10.28 10.26
N ARG A 69 2.28 10.26 9.46
CA ARG A 69 2.51 11.21 8.35
C ARG A 69 1.50 11.10 7.23
N PHE A 70 0.74 10.00 7.17
CA PHE A 70 -0.39 9.88 6.24
C PHE A 70 -1.47 10.94 6.51
N ASN A 71 -1.57 11.48 7.72
CA ASN A 71 -2.48 12.60 8.04
C ASN A 71 -2.07 13.93 7.39
N ASP A 72 -0.86 14.03 6.84
CA ASP A 72 -0.42 15.23 6.10
C ASP A 72 -1.09 15.30 4.71
N TYR A 73 -1.83 14.26 4.31
CA TYR A 73 -2.59 14.20 3.07
C TYR A 73 -4.09 14.25 3.35
N ASP A 74 -4.84 14.67 2.33
CA ASP A 74 -6.30 14.64 2.35
C ASP A 74 -6.81 13.19 2.16
N VAL A 75 -6.72 12.39 3.22
CA VAL A 75 -7.18 10.99 3.31
C VAL A 75 -7.69 10.71 4.73
N THR A 76 -8.60 9.75 4.86
CA THR A 76 -8.99 9.24 6.19
C THR A 76 -7.95 8.23 6.70
N VAL A 77 -7.42 8.45 7.90
CA VAL A 77 -6.44 7.56 8.53
C VAL A 77 -7.03 6.87 9.77
N ILE A 78 -6.82 5.56 9.88
CA ILE A 78 -7.15 4.75 11.05
C ILE A 78 -5.83 4.23 11.63
N ALA A 79 -5.60 4.44 12.92
CA ALA A 79 -4.40 3.93 13.59
C ALA A 79 -4.43 2.38 13.65
N ALA A 80 -3.30 1.76 13.30
CA ALA A 80 -3.11 0.30 13.32
C ALA A 80 -2.83 -0.26 14.72
#